data_AF-A0A6V7I5F3-F1
#
_entry.id   AF-A0A6V7I5F3-F1
#
_cell.length_a   1.000
_cell.length_b   1.000
_cell.length_c   1.000
_cell.angle_alpha   90.00
_cell.angle_beta   90.00
_cell.angle_gamma   90.00
#
_symmetry.space_group_name_H-M   'P 1'
#
loop_
_entity.id
_entity.type
_entity.pdbx_description
1 polymer ?
#
loop_
_entity_poly.entity_id
_entity_poly.type
_entity_poly.pdbx_seq_one_letter_code
_entity_poly.pdbx_strand_id
1 'polypeptide(L)' 'VRHIPMEPAFNSETAQVLLKAGAELGLNVKKGGTIVSIEGPRFSSKAESKAWRLWGGDLINMTTCPE' A
#
# COMPACT_ATOMS: atom_id res chain seq x y z
N VAL A 1 23.11 16.75 5.24
CA VAL A 1 22.14 15.70 4.84
C VAL A 1 20.80 16.05 5.48
N ARG A 2 19.70 16.12 4.71
CA ARG A 2 18.35 16.31 5.26
C ARG A 2 17.64 14.96 5.22
N HIS A 3 17.19 14.48 6.36
CA HIS A 3 16.38 13.26 6.48
C HIS A 3 14.92 13.68 6.48
N ILE A 4 14.17 13.27 5.45
CA ILE A 4 12.73 13.54 5.35
C ILE A 4 12.02 12.27 5.86
N PRO A 5 11.08 12.39 6.82
CA PRO A 5 10.29 11.25 7.25
C PRO A 5 9.38 10.79 6.11
N MET A 6 9.25 9.47 5.95
CA MET A 6 8.31 8.89 4.98
C MET A 6 6.88 8.83 5.54
N GLU A 7 6.69 9.08 6.83
CA GLU A 7 5.37 9.17 7.46
C GLU A 7 4.88 10.62 7.49
N PRO A 8 3.64 10.91 7.06
CA PRO A 8 2.68 10.01 6.40
C PRO A 8 2.95 9.87 4.88
N ALA A 9 3.04 8.63 4.39
CA ALA A 9 3.29 8.37 2.96
C ALA A 9 2.07 8.68 2.07
N PHE A 10 0.86 8.61 2.65
CA PHE A 10 -0.39 8.88 1.95
C PHE A 10 -1.21 9.94 2.68
N ASN A 11 -1.90 10.78 1.90
CA ASN A 11 -2.76 11.81 2.48
C ASN A 11 -4.04 11.18 3.08
N SER A 12 -4.27 11.47 4.36
CA SER A 12 -5.40 10.92 5.13
C SER A 12 -6.76 11.46 4.67
N GLU A 13 -6.84 12.70 4.18
CA GLU A 13 -8.08 13.31 3.70
C GLU A 13 -8.53 12.66 2.40
N THR A 14 -7.61 12.47 1.45
CA THR A 14 -7.89 11.79 0.18
C THR A 14 -8.37 10.36 0.42
N ALA A 15 -7.71 9.63 1.34
CA ALA A 15 -8.14 8.29 1.71
C ALA A 15 -9.56 8.25 2.29
N GLN A 16 -9.95 9.25 3.09
CA GLN A 16 -11.31 9.34 3.62
C GLN A 16 -12.35 9.62 2.53
N VAL A 17 -12.04 10.48 1.56
CA VAL A 17 -12.94 10.75 0.43
C VAL A 17 -13.18 9.49 -0.38
N LEU A 18 -12.13 8.72 -0.68
CA LEU A 18 -12.24 7.45 -1.40
C LEU A 18 -13.08 6.42 -0.64
N LEU A 19 -12.92 6.34 0.69
CA LEU A 19 -13.74 5.45 1.53
C LEU A 19 -15.22 5.82 1.51
N LYS A 20 -15.54 7.13 1.58
CA LYS A 20 -16.93 7.61 1.50
C LYS A 20 -17.54 7.28 0.14
N ALA A 21 -16.86 7.63 -0.95
CA ALA A 21 -17.33 7.36 -2.30
C ALA A 21 -17.53 5.85 -2.54
N GLY A 22 -16.63 5.01 -2.04
CA GLY A 22 -16.77 3.56 -2.11
C GLY A 22 -17.98 3.03 -1.34
N ALA A 23 -18.24 3.58 -0.14
CA ALA A 23 -19.40 3.22 0.66
C ALA A 23 -20.73 3.63 -0.02
N GLU A 24 -20.78 4.81 -0.64
CA GLU A 24 -21.96 5.29 -1.39
C GLU A 24 -22.29 4.40 -2.59
N LEU A 25 -21.26 3.83 -3.23
CA LEU A 25 -21.41 2.88 -4.33
C LEU A 25 -21.66 1.42 -3.88
N GLY A 26 -21.70 1.16 -2.57
CA GLY A 26 -21.84 -0.19 -2.03
C GLY A 26 -20.62 -1.10 -2.27
N LEU A 27 -19.45 -0.52 -2.54
CA LEU A 27 -18.21 -1.26 -2.75
C LEU A 27 -17.56 -1.62 -1.41
N ASN A 28 -17.04 -2.84 -1.30
CA ASN A 28 -16.27 -3.26 -0.12
C ASN A 28 -14.85 -2.70 -0.19
N VAL A 29 -14.66 -1.47 0.29
CA VAL A 29 -13.35 -0.81 0.33
C VAL A 29 -12.68 -1.04 1.68
N LYS A 30 -11.47 -1.61 1.67
CA LYS A 30 -10.66 -1.80 2.87
C LYS A 30 -10.07 -0.46 3.32
N LYS A 31 -10.25 -0.10 4.59
CA LYS A 31 -9.60 1.05 5.22
C LYS A 31 -8.18 0.69 5.61
N GLY A 32 -7.22 1.38 5.00
CA GLY A 32 -5.79 1.23 5.27
C GLY A 32 -5.16 -0.02 4.68
N GLY A 33 -3.86 -0.16 4.92
CA GLY A 33 -3.07 -1.31 4.51
C GLY A 33 -1.62 -0.92 4.26
N THR A 34 -0.72 -1.88 4.40
CA THR A 34 0.71 -1.69 4.15
C THR A 34 1.04 -2.14 2.73
N ILE A 35 1.62 -1.24 1.93
CA ILE A 35 2.08 -1.54 0.58
C ILE A 35 3.59 -1.81 0.61
N VAL A 36 4.00 -2.91 -0.01
CA VAL A 36 5.40 -3.27 -0.20
C VAL A 36 5.73 -3.14 -1.68
N SER A 37 6.58 -2.18 -2.04
CA SER A 37 7.17 -2.12 -3.39
C SER A 37 8.38 -3.04 -3.46
N ILE A 38 8.37 -3.97 -4.42
CA ILE A 38 9.52 -4.82 -4.75
C ILE A 38 10.11 -4.40 -6.08
N GLU A 39 11.44 -4.38 -6.14
CA GLU A 39 12.18 -4.09 -7.37
C GLU A 39 12.11 -5.30 -8.30
N GLY A 40 11.48 -5.15 -9.47
CA GLY A 40 11.60 -6.13 -10.54
C GLY A 40 10.57 -5.99 -11.66
N PRO A 41 10.77 -6.72 -12.79
CA PRO A 41 9.70 -7.06 -13.72
C PRO A 41 9.01 -8.39 -13.34
N ARG A 42 9.57 -9.15 -12.39
CA ARG A 42 9.05 -10.48 -11.98
C ARG A 42 8.07 -10.35 -10.82
N PHE A 43 7.00 -11.14 -10.85
CA PHE A 43 6.11 -11.28 -9.71
C PHE A 43 6.81 -11.92 -8.50
N SER A 44 6.35 -11.56 -7.31
CA SER A 44 6.76 -12.17 -6.04
C SER A 44 6.48 -13.67 -6.03
N SER A 45 7.45 -14.48 -5.63
CA SER A 45 7.23 -15.90 -5.39
C SER A 45 6.33 -16.13 -4.17
N LYS A 46 5.74 -17.32 -4.07
CA LYS A 46 4.92 -17.71 -2.91
C LYS A 46 5.68 -17.61 -1.57
N ALA A 47 6.99 -17.86 -1.58
CA ALA A 47 7.83 -17.72 -0.39
C ALA A 47 7.99 -16.23 0.00
N GLU A 48 8.30 -15.37 -0.97
CA GLU A 48 8.40 -13.92 -0.77
C GLU A 48 7.07 -13.36 -0.27
N SER A 49 5.93 -13.70 -0.89
CA SER A 49 4.61 -13.22 -0.44
C SER A 49 4.27 -13.63 0.99
N LYS A 50 4.69 -14.84 1.44
CA LYS A 50 4.52 -15.27 2.83
C LYS A 50 5.40 -14.44 3.79
N ALA A 51 6.62 -14.12 3.39
CA ALA A 51 7.51 -13.28 4.18
C ALA A 51 6.94 -11.86 4.33
N TRP A 52 6.49 -11.24 3.24
CA TRP A 52 5.88 -9.90 3.27
C TRP A 52 4.62 -9.87 4.14
N ARG A 53 3.79 -10.91 4.08
CA ARG A 53 2.62 -11.01 4.94
C ARG A 53 2.98 -11.19 6.42
N LEU A 54 4.04 -11.92 6.74
CA LEU A 54 4.55 -12.03 8.11
C LEU A 54 5.04 -10.67 8.64
N TRP A 55 5.59 -9.83 7.76
CA TRP A 55 6.04 -8.47 8.10
C TRP A 55 4.91 -7.43 8.11
N GLY A 56 3.65 -7.84 7.91
CA GLY A 56 2.50 -6.92 7.95
C GLY A 56 2.18 -6.24 6.61
N GLY A 57 2.76 -6.72 5.51
CA GLY A 57 2.41 -6.31 4.15
C GLY A 57 1.02 -6.82 3.74
N ASP A 58 0.18 -5.92 3.25
CA ASP A 58 -1.15 -6.24 2.72
C ASP A 58 -1.15 -6.33 1.19
N LEU A 59 -0.35 -5.51 0.52
CA LEU A 59 -0.28 -5.41 -0.94
C LEU A 59 1.18 -5.38 -1.39
N ILE A 60 1.50 -6.14 -2.43
CA ILE A 60 2.83 -6.12 -3.06
C ILE A 60 2.67 -5.50 -4.45
N ASN A 61 3.52 -4.53 -4.78
CA ASN A 61 3.55 -3.91 -6.10
C ASN A 61 4.98 -3.61 -6.56
N MET A 62 5.12 -2.93 -7.70
CA MET A 62 6.42 -2.67 -8.35
C MET A 62 6.62 -1.20 -8.76
N THR A 63 5.73 -0.28 -8.32
CA THR A 63 5.71 1.10 -8.85
C THR A 63 5.54 2.20 -7.81
N THR A 64 4.92 1.94 -6.65
CA THR A 64 4.44 3.00 -5.75
C THR A 64 5.57 3.79 -5.08
N CYS A 65 6.74 3.20 -4.92
CA CYS A 65 7.94 3.88 -4.45
C CYS A 65 8.94 3.81 -5.61
N PRO A 66 9.55 4.93 -6.09
CA PRO A 66 10.04 6.09 -5.33
C PRO A 66 9.21 7.39 -5.39
N GLU A 67 8.05 7.38 -6.04
CA GLU A 67 7.16 8.55 -6.18
C GLU A 67 6.73 9.14 -4.82
#